data_AF-A0A967LRT4-F1
#
_entry.id   AF-A0A967LRT4-F1
#
_cell.length_a   1.000
_cell.length_b   1.000
_cell.length_c   1.000
_cell.angle_alpha   90.00
_cell.angle_beta   90.00
_cell.angle_gamma   90.00
#
_symmetry.space_group_name_H-M   'P 1'
#
loop_
_entity.id
_entity.type
_entity.pdbx_description
1 polymer ?
#
loop_
_entity_poly.entity_id
_entity_poly.type
_entity_poly.pdbx_seq_one_letter_code
_entity_poly.pdbx_strand_id
1 'polypeptide(L)'
;MERRHTDDSDSLPPEARVRDEDLEPFSALRYIARLFKVLAVLALMLLIAEAALGFAEAGTAALANLLVEAYRLIVFAALLWAAGDISLMLVETNHDLRATRILVARLHHQIEELGASLARRRD
;
A
#
# COMPACT_ATOMS: atom_id res chain seq x y z
N MET A 1 0.55 -16.22 -35.42
CA MET A 1 1.46 -17.05 -34.60
C MET A 1 1.29 -16.58 -33.16
N GLU A 2 0.40 -17.24 -32.44
CA GLU A 2 -0.18 -16.77 -31.17
C GLU A 2 0.66 -17.35 -30.02
N ARG A 3 1.37 -16.50 -29.26
CA ARG A 3 2.11 -16.94 -28.07
C ARG A 3 1.10 -17.20 -26.96
N ARG A 4 0.73 -18.45 -26.78
CA ARG A 4 0.01 -18.95 -25.61
C ARG A 4 0.92 -18.72 -24.39
N HIS A 5 0.52 -17.81 -23.50
CA HIS A 5 1.12 -17.65 -22.18
C HIS A 5 0.71 -18.88 -21.37
N THR A 6 1.48 -19.96 -21.48
CA THR A 6 1.37 -21.09 -20.57
C THR A 6 1.88 -20.61 -19.22
N ASP A 7 1.02 -20.62 -18.21
CA ASP A 7 1.39 -20.35 -16.83
C ASP A 7 2.35 -21.46 -16.37
N ASP A 8 3.63 -21.10 -16.21
CA ASP A 8 4.75 -22.01 -15.92
C ASP A 8 4.75 -22.52 -14.47
N SER A 9 3.72 -22.14 -13.71
CA SER A 9 3.50 -22.49 -12.30
C SER A 9 3.14 -23.98 -12.09
N ASP A 10 2.55 -24.63 -13.11
CA ASP A 10 2.04 -26.01 -13.01
C ASP A 10 3.14 -27.07 -13.23
N SER A 11 4.31 -26.66 -13.72
CA SER A 11 5.46 -27.54 -14.02
C SER A 11 6.40 -27.75 -12.83
N LEU A 12 6.21 -27.01 -11.74
CA LEU A 12 7.06 -27.07 -10.55
C LEU A 12 6.66 -28.21 -9.61
N PRO A 13 7.63 -28.91 -8.98
CA PRO A 13 7.34 -29.93 -7.98
C PRO A 13 6.47 -29.38 -6.84
N PRO A 14 5.65 -30.19 -6.15
CA PRO A 14 4.68 -29.72 -5.15
C PRO A 14 5.29 -28.85 -4.05
N GLU A 15 6.54 -29.13 -3.69
CA GLU A 15 7.33 -28.37 -2.70
C GLU A 15 8.01 -27.10 -3.25
N ALA A 16 7.97 -26.88 -4.57
CA ALA A 16 8.38 -25.64 -5.24
C ALA A 16 7.19 -24.77 -5.70
N ARG A 17 5.95 -25.26 -5.56
CA ARG A 17 4.75 -24.41 -5.71
C ARG A 17 4.71 -23.44 -4.54
N VAL A 18 4.73 -22.15 -4.87
CA VAL A 18 4.46 -21.08 -3.90
C VAL A 18 3.08 -21.33 -3.32
N ARG A 19 2.99 -21.58 -2.02
CA ARG A 19 1.70 -21.81 -1.36
C ARG A 19 0.95 -20.49 -1.36
N ASP A 20 -0.37 -20.52 -1.52
CA ASP A 20 -1.19 -19.30 -1.42
C ASP A 20 -1.10 -18.64 -0.02
N GLU A 21 -0.65 -19.41 0.97
CA GLU A 21 -0.29 -19.01 2.33
C GLU A 21 0.98 -18.13 2.36
N ASP A 22 1.87 -18.31 1.38
CA ASP A 22 3.13 -17.56 1.18
C ASP A 22 2.93 -16.33 0.29
N LEU A 23 1.75 -16.16 -0.36
CA LEU A 23 1.38 -14.89 -0.98
C LEU A 23 1.32 -13.83 0.13
N GLU A 24 2.14 -12.78 -0.01
CA GLU A 24 2.28 -11.72 0.98
C GLU A 24 0.91 -11.26 1.54
N PRO A 25 0.68 -11.33 2.86
CA PRO A 25 -0.59 -10.93 3.49
C PRO A 25 -0.92 -9.43 3.31
N PHE A 26 -0.03 -8.68 2.66
CA PHE A 26 -0.17 -7.24 2.39
C PHE A 26 -0.85 -6.93 1.04
N SER A 27 -1.28 -7.94 0.27
CA SER A 27 -2.09 -7.68 -0.93
C SER A 27 -3.38 -6.92 -0.58
N ALA A 28 -4.04 -7.29 0.53
CA ALA A 28 -5.25 -6.64 1.03
C ALA A 28 -5.01 -5.16 1.36
N LEU A 29 -3.88 -4.82 2.00
CA LEU A 29 -3.56 -3.42 2.34
C LEU A 29 -3.35 -2.56 1.09
N ARG A 30 -2.79 -3.14 0.03
CA ARG A 30 -2.64 -2.48 -1.28
C ARG A 30 -3.98 -2.23 -1.96
N TYR A 31 -4.93 -3.15 -1.83
CA TYR A 31 -6.31 -2.95 -2.29
C TYR A 31 -7.01 -1.85 -1.49
N ILE A 32 -6.88 -1.84 -0.17
CA ILE A 32 -7.45 -0.81 0.71
C ILE A 32 -6.87 0.57 0.34
N ALA A 33 -5.57 0.68 0.07
CA ALA A 33 -4.94 1.92 -0.36
C ALA A 33 -5.54 2.45 -1.68
N ARG A 34 -5.75 1.57 -2.67
CA ARG A 34 -6.42 1.94 -3.92
C ARG A 34 -7.87 2.36 -3.69
N LEU A 35 -8.58 1.66 -2.82
CA LEU A 35 -9.97 1.98 -2.49
C LEU A 35 -10.08 3.40 -1.90
N PHE A 36 -9.18 3.78 -0.98
CA PHE A 36 -9.15 5.14 -0.44
C PHE A 36 -8.89 6.20 -1.52
N LYS A 37 -7.98 5.94 -2.47
CA LYS A 37 -7.76 6.85 -3.61
C LYS A 37 -8.99 6.97 -4.50
N VAL A 38 -9.68 5.86 -4.78
CA VAL A 38 -10.94 5.87 -5.55
C VAL A 38 -12.02 6.66 -4.80
N LEU A 39 -12.18 6.43 -3.50
CA LEU A 39 -13.15 7.17 -2.68
C LEU A 39 -12.83 8.66 -2.61
N ALA A 40 -11.56 9.05 -2.53
CA ALA A 40 -11.15 10.45 -2.58
C ALA A 40 -11.58 11.13 -3.90
N VAL A 41 -11.36 10.45 -5.04
CA VAL A 41 -11.80 10.96 -6.35
C VAL A 41 -13.32 11.02 -6.43
N LEU A 42 -14.03 9.98 -5.95
CA LEU A 42 -15.49 9.99 -5.91
C LEU A 42 -16.03 11.11 -5.03
N ALA A 43 -15.39 11.42 -3.90
CA ALA A 43 -15.76 12.55 -3.06
C ALA A 43 -15.60 13.87 -3.82
N LEU A 44 -14.50 14.08 -4.56
CA LEU A 44 -14.34 15.29 -5.38
C LEU A 44 -15.38 15.37 -6.50
N MET A 45 -15.75 14.24 -7.13
CA MET A 45 -16.82 14.20 -8.12
C MET A 45 -18.18 14.55 -7.49
N LEU A 46 -18.43 14.06 -6.27
CA LEU A 46 -19.62 14.40 -5.50
C LEU A 46 -19.68 15.89 -5.18
N LEU A 47 -18.55 16.51 -4.82
CA LEU A 47 -18.47 17.96 -4.59
C LEU A 47 -18.89 18.76 -5.82
N ILE A 48 -18.44 18.35 -7.01
CA ILE A 48 -18.81 19.01 -8.27
C ILE A 48 -20.31 18.87 -8.51
N ALA A 49 -20.87 17.68 -8.28
CA ALA A 49 -22.30 17.44 -8.41
C ALA A 49 -23.11 18.31 -7.44
N GLU A 50 -22.71 18.37 -6.17
CA GLU A 50 -23.37 19.16 -5.14
C GLU A 50 -23.30 20.66 -5.44
N ALA A 51 -22.16 21.16 -5.91
CA ALA A 51 -22.05 22.54 -6.37
C ALA A 51 -23.03 22.83 -7.52
N ALA A 52 -23.11 21.96 -8.52
CA ALA A 52 -24.03 22.13 -9.65
C ALA A 52 -25.50 22.14 -9.21
N LEU A 53 -25.90 21.21 -8.33
CA LEU A 53 -27.26 21.17 -7.77
C LEU A 53 -27.56 22.41 -6.91
N GLY A 54 -26.64 22.79 -6.02
CA GLY A 54 -26.82 23.94 -5.13
C GLY A 54 -27.02 25.24 -5.91
N PHE A 55 -26.26 25.44 -6.99
CA PHE A 55 -26.46 26.58 -7.89
C PHE A 55 -27.77 26.50 -8.68
N ALA A 56 -28.19 25.31 -9.11
CA ALA A 56 -29.44 25.13 -9.84
C ALA A 56 -30.69 25.41 -8.97
N GLU A 57 -30.65 25.07 -7.69
CA GLU A 57 -31.80 25.22 -6.77
C GLU A 57 -31.88 26.60 -6.10
N ALA A 58 -30.76 27.11 -5.60
CA ALA A 58 -30.72 28.30 -4.73
C ALA A 58 -29.86 29.45 -5.28
N GLY A 59 -29.19 29.26 -6.42
CA GLY A 59 -28.39 30.30 -7.08
C GLY A 59 -27.34 30.90 -6.15
N THR A 60 -27.30 32.23 -6.05
CA THR A 60 -26.30 32.94 -5.24
C THR A 60 -26.52 32.80 -3.73
N ALA A 61 -27.73 32.43 -3.28
CA ALA A 61 -28.00 32.18 -1.87
C ALA A 61 -27.28 30.91 -1.36
N ALA A 62 -26.89 30.00 -2.26
CA ALA A 62 -26.18 28.76 -1.92
C ALA A 62 -24.70 28.98 -1.57
N LEU A 63 -24.10 30.12 -1.95
CA LEU A 63 -22.65 30.36 -1.87
C LEU A 63 -22.07 30.12 -0.47
N ALA A 64 -22.71 30.65 0.58
CA ALA A 64 -22.20 30.50 1.94
C ALA A 64 -22.23 29.03 2.40
N ASN A 65 -23.29 28.30 2.08
CA ASN A 65 -23.43 26.90 2.45
C ASN A 65 -22.46 26.00 1.64
N LEU A 66 -22.39 26.22 0.33
CA LEU A 66 -21.50 25.50 -0.58
C LEU A 66 -20.03 25.67 -0.19
N LEU A 67 -19.60 26.84 0.27
CA LEU A 67 -18.22 27.05 0.73
C LEU A 67 -17.87 26.20 1.95
N VAL A 68 -18.78 26.10 2.93
CA VAL A 68 -18.56 25.31 4.14
C VAL A 68 -18.53 23.82 3.82
N GLU A 69 -19.51 23.33 3.04
CA GLU A 69 -19.56 21.92 2.66
C GLU A 69 -18.38 21.58 1.73
N ALA A 70 -18.03 22.45 0.78
CA ALA A 70 -16.85 22.27 -0.08
C ALA A 70 -15.58 22.14 0.73
N TYR A 71 -15.35 23.01 1.72
CA TYR A 71 -14.18 22.88 2.59
C TYR A 71 -14.16 21.52 3.31
N ARG A 72 -15.30 21.10 3.88
CA ARG A 72 -15.39 19.81 4.59
C ARG A 72 -15.10 18.64 3.65
N LEU A 73 -15.65 18.66 2.45
CA LEU A 73 -15.49 17.59 1.46
C LEU A 73 -14.07 17.56 0.88
N ILE A 74 -13.47 18.72 0.59
CA ILE A 74 -12.09 18.83 0.12
C ILE A 74 -11.12 18.29 1.17
N VAL A 75 -11.28 18.70 2.44
CA VAL A 75 -10.45 18.20 3.53
C VAL A 75 -10.62 16.69 3.68
N PHE A 76 -11.86 16.19 3.63
CA PHE A 76 -12.12 14.74 3.69
C PHE A 76 -11.49 13.97 2.54
N ALA A 77 -11.58 14.47 1.31
CA ALA A 77 -10.94 13.88 0.13
C ALA A 77 -9.41 13.89 0.24
N ALA A 78 -8.82 14.99 0.72
CA ALA A 78 -7.38 15.09 0.95
C ALA A 78 -6.90 14.09 2.01
N LEU A 79 -7.67 13.92 3.10
CA LEU A 79 -7.38 12.92 4.13
C LEU A 79 -7.46 11.50 3.58
N LEU A 80 -8.48 11.17 2.79
CA LEU A 80 -8.59 9.88 2.11
C LEU A 80 -7.39 9.62 1.18
N TRP A 81 -6.99 10.61 0.40
CA TRP A 81 -5.84 10.50 -0.48
C TRP A 81 -4.55 10.23 0.30
N ALA A 82 -4.30 11.02 1.35
CA ALA A 82 -3.15 10.87 2.22
C ALA A 82 -3.13 9.51 2.94
N ALA A 83 -4.27 9.03 3.43
CA ALA A 83 -4.38 7.71 4.05
C ALA A 83 -4.06 6.59 3.06
N GLY A 84 -4.51 6.71 1.80
CA GLY A 84 -4.14 5.79 0.72
C GLY A 84 -2.64 5.81 0.44
N ASP A 85 -2.01 6.98 0.48
CA ASP A 85 -0.57 7.13 0.24
C ASP A 85 0.28 6.55 1.39
N ILE A 86 -0.09 6.86 2.64
CA ILE A 86 0.54 6.31 3.84
C ILE A 86 0.44 4.78 3.85
N SER A 87 -0.68 4.21 3.41
CA SER A 87 -0.86 2.77 3.34
C SER A 87 0.10 2.11 2.35
N LEU A 88 0.37 2.74 1.21
CA LEU A 88 1.36 2.24 0.24
C LEU A 88 2.78 2.33 0.81
N MET A 89 3.12 3.47 1.42
CA MET A 89 4.43 3.66 2.08
C MET A 89 4.68 2.63 3.18
N LEU A 90 3.63 2.26 3.92
CA LEU A 90 3.74 1.27 4.99
C LEU A 90 4.05 -0.14 4.45
N VAL A 91 3.49 -0.50 3.29
CA VAL A 91 3.80 -1.77 2.61
C VAL A 91 5.27 -1.82 2.23
N GLU A 92 5.80 -0.76 1.61
CA GLU A 92 7.20 -0.66 1.22
C GLU A 92 8.13 -0.72 2.44
N THR A 93 7.80 0.03 3.49
CA THR A 93 8.57 0.04 4.75
C THR A 93 8.64 -1.36 5.39
N ASN A 94 7.56 -2.15 5.32
CA ASN A 94 7.57 -3.51 5.87
C ASN A 94 8.60 -4.41 5.18
N HIS A 95 8.70 -4.29 3.85
CA HIS A 95 9.68 -5.03 3.06
C HIS A 95 11.10 -4.65 3.47
N ASP A 96 11.38 -3.36 3.64
CA ASP A 96 12.69 -2.86 4.08
C ASP A 96 13.06 -3.32 5.49
N LEU A 97 12.08 -3.34 6.41
CA LEU A 97 12.26 -3.88 7.76
C LEU A 97 12.58 -5.37 7.73
N ARG A 98 11.94 -6.15 6.84
CA ARG A 98 12.26 -7.57 6.66
C ARG A 98 13.68 -7.76 6.13
N ALA A 99 14.07 -7.01 5.10
CA ALA A 99 15.41 -7.05 4.55
C ALA A 99 16.47 -6.72 5.63
N THR A 100 16.19 -5.70 6.44
CA THR A 100 17.06 -5.29 7.55
C THR A 100 17.20 -6.39 8.59
N ARG A 101 16.10 -7.05 8.98
CA ARG A 101 16.14 -8.18 9.93
C ARG A 101 17.00 -9.33 9.41
N ILE A 102 16.88 -9.68 8.13
CA ILE A 102 17.67 -10.75 7.51
C ILE A 102 19.17 -10.36 7.48
N LEU A 103 19.48 -9.12 7.14
CA LEU A 103 20.85 -8.63 7.12
C LEU A 103 21.49 -8.66 8.50
N VAL A 104 20.78 -8.18 9.53
CA VAL A 104 21.25 -8.18 10.92
C VAL A 104 21.47 -9.60 11.42
N ALA A 105 20.55 -10.53 11.12
CA ALA A 105 20.71 -11.94 11.48
C ALA A 105 21.96 -12.56 10.83
N ARG A 106 22.21 -12.27 9.55
CA ARG A 106 23.40 -12.74 8.84
C ARG A 106 24.70 -12.17 9.42
N LEU A 107 24.71 -10.87 9.73
CA LEU A 107 25.87 -10.21 10.34
C LEU A 107 26.18 -10.80 11.71
N HIS A 108 25.16 -11.03 12.52
CA HIS A 108 25.30 -11.67 13.83
C HIS A 108 25.99 -13.03 13.73
N HIS A 109 25.52 -13.88 12.80
CA HIS A 109 26.11 -15.21 12.60
C HIS A 109 27.58 -15.15 12.14
N GLN A 110 27.92 -14.23 11.23
CA GLN A 110 29.32 -14.05 10.79
C GLN A 110 30.23 -13.61 11.94
N ILE A 111 29.74 -12.73 12.82
CA ILE A 111 30.49 -12.30 14.00
C ILE A 111 30.71 -13.46 14.98
N GLU A 112 29.69 -14.30 15.20
CA GLU A 112 29.82 -15.51 16.02
C GLU A 112 30.84 -16.51 15.43
N GLU A 113 30.77 -16.79 14.14
CA GLU A 113 31.72 -17.67 13.46
C GLU A 113 33.17 -17.14 13.54
N LEU A 114 33.35 -15.83 13.31
CA LEU A 114 34.64 -15.15 13.47
C LEU A 114 35.15 -15.31 14.91
N GLY A 115 34.32 -15.05 15.91
CA GLY A 115 34.67 -15.23 17.32
C GLY A 115 35.08 -16.67 17.65
N ALA A 116 34.32 -17.66 17.17
CA ALA A 116 34.62 -19.08 17.35
C ALA A 116 35.89 -19.53 16.60
N SER A 117 36.20 -18.92 15.46
CA SER A 117 37.43 -19.19 14.71
C SER A 117 38.68 -18.63 15.40
N LEU A 118 38.56 -17.46 16.02
CA LEU A 118 39.65 -16.83 16.77
C LEU A 118 39.92 -17.57 18.08
N ALA A 119 38.87 -18.02 18.78
CA ALA A 119 39.02 -18.85 19.98
C ALA A 119 39.80 -20.14 19.67
N ARG A 120 39.48 -20.82 18.57
CA ARG A 120 40.17 -22.04 18.11
C ARG A 120 41.63 -21.85 17.67
N ARG A 121 42.05 -20.63 17.31
CA ARG A 121 43.47 -20.36 16.97
C ARG A 121 44.34 -20.05 18.18
N ARG A 122 43.73 -19.79 19.33
CA ARG A 122 44.43 -19.42 20.57
C ARG A 122 44.79 -20.65 21.42
N ASP A 123 44.08 -21.76 21.21
CA ASP A 123 44.36 -23.08 21.79
C ASP A 123 45.27 -23.89 20.87
#